data_AF-A0A0Q6TSE1-F1
#
_entry.id   AF-A0A0Q6TSE1-F1
#
_cell.length_a   1.000
_cell.length_b   1.000
_cell.length_c   1.000
_cell.angle_alpha   90.00
_cell.angle_beta   90.00
_cell.angle_gamma   90.00
#
_symmetry.space_group_name_H-M   'P 1'
#
loop_
_entity.id
_entity.type
_entity.pdbx_description
1 polymer ?
#
loop_
_entity_poly.entity_id
_entity_poly.type
_entity_poly.pdbx_seq_one_letter_code
_entity_poly.pdbx_strand_id
1 'polypeptide(L)'
;MQRKIRLMSAATAAAALALACHAAGAAVLQTFGTGTAVGVATNTAHFDLNTTLANDWVEDGLLFHFSGYGANNGCGYAGVDCYDAVSDLSPAFAGNYMATSGMNAYISVRKADGADFYRIEFAAGSGYQALNGYWATYDDGLRTGSGNFSMARGTVLGLGDGAGFDEVRYFAFSAPNRQAGYSAPALDEVRVGLPEPASPALCAAALMGMAVLRRRKRKYA
;
A
#
# COMPACT_ATOMS: atom_id res chain seq x y z
N MET A 1 -2.92 56.09 -11.08
CA MET A 1 -3.90 55.20 -10.40
C MET A 1 -4.03 53.79 -11.03
N GLN A 2 -3.29 53.44 -12.10
CA GLN A 2 -3.44 52.15 -12.82
C GLN A 2 -2.56 50.97 -12.32
N ARG A 3 -1.58 51.18 -11.43
CA ARG A 3 -0.63 50.12 -11.00
C ARG A 3 -1.20 49.11 -10.00
N LYS A 4 -2.24 49.46 -9.23
CA LYS A 4 -2.82 48.57 -8.20
C LYS A 4 -3.71 47.45 -8.78
N ILE A 5 -4.32 47.68 -9.95
CA ILE A 5 -5.26 46.73 -10.59
C ILE A 5 -4.52 45.51 -11.18
N ARG A 6 -3.29 45.69 -11.70
CA ARG A 6 -2.50 44.58 -12.29
C ARG A 6 -1.95 43.57 -11.28
N LEU A 7 -1.84 43.94 -9.99
CA LEU A 7 -1.31 43.07 -8.94
C LEU A 7 -2.36 42.09 -8.40
N MET A 8 -3.63 42.49 -8.38
CA MET A 8 -4.72 41.59 -7.98
C MET A 8 -4.93 40.47 -9.01
N SER A 9 -4.87 40.76 -10.32
CA SER A 9 -5.05 39.74 -11.37
C SER A 9 -3.95 38.67 -11.42
N ALA A 10 -2.72 39.00 -10.98
CA ALA A 10 -1.61 38.05 -10.95
C ALA A 10 -1.67 37.09 -9.75
N ALA A 11 -2.22 37.53 -8.61
CA ALA A 11 -2.37 36.70 -7.42
C ALA A 11 -3.46 35.63 -7.61
N THR A 12 -4.57 35.98 -8.27
CA THR A 12 -5.66 35.03 -8.57
C THR A 12 -5.25 33.98 -9.61
N ALA A 13 -4.45 34.37 -10.62
CA ALA A 13 -3.94 33.44 -11.63
C ALA A 13 -2.94 32.42 -11.04
N ALA A 14 -2.12 32.83 -10.07
CA ALA A 14 -1.20 31.92 -9.38
C ALA A 14 -1.93 30.96 -8.43
N ALA A 15 -3.00 31.41 -7.76
CA ALA A 15 -3.85 30.54 -6.96
C ALA A 15 -4.60 29.52 -7.84
N ALA A 16 -5.12 29.93 -9.00
CA ALA A 16 -5.77 29.03 -9.95
C ALA A 16 -4.82 27.97 -10.55
N LEU A 17 -3.55 28.33 -10.82
CA LEU A 17 -2.55 27.36 -11.27
C LEU A 17 -2.15 26.36 -10.18
N ALA A 18 -2.11 26.78 -8.91
CA ALA A 18 -1.83 25.90 -7.77
C ALA A 18 -2.97 24.90 -7.51
N LEU A 19 -4.22 25.29 -7.78
CA LEU A 19 -5.38 24.42 -7.73
C LEU A 19 -5.47 23.47 -8.93
N ALA A 20 -5.01 23.88 -10.12
CA ALA A 20 -5.03 23.05 -11.33
C ALA A 20 -4.00 21.91 -11.34
N CYS A 21 -2.98 21.94 -10.47
CA CYS A 21 -1.99 20.86 -10.36
C CYS A 21 -2.47 19.63 -9.57
N HIS A 22 -3.68 19.64 -9.00
CA HIS A 22 -4.24 18.50 -8.26
C HIS A 22 -4.92 17.43 -9.16
N ALA A 23 -4.88 17.60 -10.48
CA ALA A 23 -5.44 16.64 -11.44
C ALA A 23 -4.37 15.75 -12.11
N ALA A 24 -3.21 15.55 -11.47
CA ALA A 24 -2.40 14.38 -11.79
C ALA A 24 -3.18 13.19 -11.21
N GLY A 25 -3.80 12.38 -12.08
CA GLY A 25 -4.48 11.15 -11.66
C GLY A 25 -3.52 10.35 -10.80
N ALA A 26 -3.83 10.27 -9.51
CA ALA A 26 -3.00 9.54 -8.58
C ALA A 26 -2.98 8.08 -9.03
N ALA A 27 -1.77 7.55 -9.20
CA ALA A 27 -1.55 6.18 -9.65
C ALA A 27 -0.87 5.45 -8.51
N VAL A 28 -1.33 4.23 -8.23
CA VAL A 28 -0.73 3.38 -7.21
C VAL A 28 0.73 3.11 -7.56
N LEU A 29 1.62 3.55 -6.67
CA LEU A 29 3.05 3.27 -6.72
C LEU A 29 3.33 1.95 -6.00
N GLN A 30 3.86 0.99 -6.74
CA GLN A 30 4.37 -0.27 -6.20
C GLN A 30 5.86 -0.13 -5.84
N THR A 31 6.23 -0.52 -4.63
CA THR A 31 7.62 -0.57 -4.14
C THR A 31 7.93 -1.94 -3.53
N PHE A 32 9.22 -2.22 -3.33
CA PHE A 32 9.68 -3.44 -2.68
C PHE A 32 10.73 -3.13 -1.62
N GLY A 33 10.61 -3.81 -0.48
CA GLY A 33 11.48 -3.64 0.68
C GLY A 33 10.80 -2.89 1.82
N THR A 34 11.31 -3.09 3.03
CA THR A 34 10.76 -2.54 4.27
C THR A 34 10.89 -1.02 4.33
N GLY A 35 9.81 -0.33 4.69
CA GLY A 35 9.80 1.13 4.87
C GLY A 35 9.88 1.94 3.58
N THR A 36 9.63 1.32 2.42
CA THR A 36 9.65 1.97 1.10
C THR A 36 8.35 2.70 0.75
N ALA A 37 7.21 2.22 1.23
CA ALA A 37 5.92 2.89 1.18
C ALA A 37 5.56 3.47 2.57
N VAL A 38 5.69 2.70 3.64
CA VAL A 38 5.24 3.09 5.00
C VAL A 38 6.43 3.50 5.87
N GLY A 39 6.71 4.80 5.87
CA GLY A 39 7.72 5.40 6.75
C GLY A 39 7.27 5.41 8.22
N VAL A 40 6.06 5.90 8.48
CA VAL A 40 5.42 5.89 9.81
C VAL A 40 4.12 5.11 9.70
N ALA A 41 4.00 4.04 10.47
CA ALA A 41 2.79 3.22 10.52
C ALA A 41 1.78 3.84 11.49
N THR A 42 0.52 3.87 11.10
CA THR A 42 -0.62 4.19 11.99
C THR A 42 -1.31 2.94 12.50
N ASN A 43 -1.20 1.84 11.77
CA ASN A 43 -1.78 0.55 12.11
C ASN A 43 -0.81 -0.56 11.71
N THR A 44 -0.73 -1.61 12.52
CA THR A 44 0.15 -2.76 12.29
C THR A 44 -0.50 -4.07 12.65
N ALA A 45 -0.25 -5.13 11.87
CA ALA A 45 -0.66 -6.48 12.21
C ALA A 45 0.50 -7.47 12.06
N HIS A 46 0.70 -8.25 13.12
CA HIS A 46 1.74 -9.27 13.27
C HIS A 46 1.14 -10.68 13.37
N PHE A 47 -0.18 -10.80 13.53
CA PHE A 47 -0.91 -12.07 13.54
C PHE A 47 -0.53 -13.05 14.66
N ASP A 48 0.34 -12.68 15.62
CA ASP A 48 0.78 -13.53 16.74
C ASP A 48 -0.37 -14.25 17.45
N LEU A 49 -1.52 -13.57 17.60
CA LEU A 49 -2.71 -14.09 18.28
C LEU A 49 -3.71 -14.78 17.35
N ASN A 50 -3.51 -14.72 16.03
CA ASN A 50 -4.35 -15.35 15.04
C ASN A 50 -4.11 -16.86 14.99
N THR A 51 -4.61 -17.56 16.00
CA THR A 51 -4.50 -19.02 16.17
C THR A 51 -5.72 -19.77 15.66
N THR A 52 -6.73 -19.06 15.16
CA THR A 52 -8.03 -19.63 14.79
C THR A 52 -8.41 -19.32 13.33
N LEU A 53 -9.16 -20.23 12.73
CA LEU A 53 -9.64 -20.22 11.33
C LEU A 53 -10.81 -19.25 11.07
N ALA A 54 -10.73 -18.01 11.54
CA ALA A 54 -11.78 -17.03 11.26
C ALA A 54 -11.58 -16.43 9.86
N ASN A 55 -12.62 -16.44 9.02
CA ASN A 55 -12.61 -15.81 7.69
C ASN A 55 -12.24 -14.32 7.76
N ASP A 56 -12.58 -13.69 8.87
CA ASP A 56 -12.25 -12.32 9.20
C ASP A 56 -11.37 -12.28 10.44
N TRP A 57 -10.31 -11.49 10.40
CA TRP A 57 -9.42 -11.21 11.54
C TRP A 57 -9.26 -9.70 11.69
N VAL A 58 -9.31 -9.19 12.91
CA VAL A 58 -9.09 -7.77 13.20
C VAL A 58 -7.92 -7.61 14.14
N GLU A 59 -6.96 -6.78 13.76
CA GLU A 59 -5.78 -6.47 14.56
C GLU A 59 -5.38 -5.01 14.34
N ASP A 60 -5.20 -4.28 15.45
CA ASP A 60 -4.85 -2.86 15.45
C ASP A 60 -5.70 -1.99 14.49
N GLY A 61 -7.00 -2.30 14.39
CA GLY A 61 -7.93 -1.58 13.51
C GLY A 61 -7.85 -1.95 12.02
N LEU A 62 -7.00 -2.90 11.63
CA LEU A 62 -7.01 -3.51 10.30
C LEU A 62 -7.95 -4.72 10.30
N LEU A 63 -8.81 -4.80 9.29
CA LEU A 63 -9.66 -5.95 9.00
C LEU A 63 -9.05 -6.74 7.84
N PHE A 64 -8.78 -8.01 8.10
CA PHE A 64 -8.33 -8.98 7.12
C PHE A 64 -9.47 -9.92 6.78
N HIS A 65 -9.68 -10.16 5.49
CA HIS A 65 -10.67 -11.12 5.01
C HIS A 65 -10.01 -12.07 3.99
N PHE A 66 -10.32 -13.36 4.04
CA PHE A 66 -9.94 -14.27 2.95
C PHE A 66 -11.15 -14.90 2.27
N SER A 67 -11.08 -15.00 0.94
CA SER A 67 -12.18 -15.49 0.09
C SER A 67 -12.10 -16.96 -0.30
N GLY A 68 -10.96 -17.60 -0.05
CA GLY A 68 -10.74 -19.02 -0.33
C GLY A 68 -11.01 -19.90 0.87
N TYR A 69 -10.46 -21.11 0.83
CA TYR A 69 -10.39 -21.95 2.01
C TYR A 69 -9.27 -21.41 2.92
N GLY A 70 -9.62 -21.09 4.17
CA GLY A 70 -8.65 -20.80 5.22
C GLY A 70 -8.14 -22.10 5.85
N ALA A 71 -6.83 -22.26 5.95
CA ALA A 71 -6.20 -23.40 6.61
C ALA A 71 -5.05 -22.93 7.49
N ASN A 72 -5.37 -22.34 8.64
CA ASN A 72 -4.52 -22.33 9.82
C ASN A 72 -4.56 -23.75 10.44
N ASN A 73 -3.47 -24.52 10.29
CA ASN A 73 -3.20 -25.87 10.87
C ASN A 73 -3.62 -27.15 10.11
N GLY A 74 -3.73 -27.13 8.78
CA GLY A 74 -3.71 -28.38 7.99
C GLY A 74 -2.32 -28.62 7.42
N CYS A 75 -1.80 -29.86 7.46
CA CYS A 75 -0.59 -30.22 6.72
C CYS A 75 -0.76 -29.87 5.23
N GLY A 76 -0.21 -28.73 4.83
CA GLY A 76 -0.52 -28.05 3.56
C GLY A 76 -0.75 -26.56 3.78
N TYR A 77 0.35 -25.79 3.69
CA TYR A 77 0.35 -24.33 3.53
C TYR A 77 -0.03 -23.45 4.74
N ALA A 78 0.18 -23.99 5.94
CA ALA A 78 0.30 -23.38 7.29
C ALA A 78 1.72 -23.34 7.90
N GLY A 79 2.74 -23.95 7.29
CA GLY A 79 4.15 -23.84 7.72
C GLY A 79 4.57 -24.56 8.99
N VAL A 80 3.76 -24.55 10.06
CA VAL A 80 4.27 -25.00 11.38
C VAL A 80 4.36 -26.52 11.50
N ASP A 81 3.52 -27.28 10.78
CA ASP A 81 3.51 -28.76 10.81
C ASP A 81 4.05 -29.44 9.52
N CYS A 82 4.50 -28.67 8.52
CA CYS A 82 5.02 -29.20 7.24
C CYS A 82 6.40 -28.71 6.85
N TYR A 83 6.87 -27.65 7.50
CA TYR A 83 8.23 -27.17 7.43
C TYR A 83 8.76 -27.16 8.85
N ASP A 84 10.07 -27.38 9.03
CA ASP A 84 10.66 -27.38 10.36
C ASP A 84 10.63 -25.97 10.98
N ALA A 85 10.50 -24.91 10.16
CA ALA A 85 10.28 -23.54 10.59
C ALA A 85 9.46 -22.68 9.59
N VAL A 86 8.73 -21.67 10.10
CA VAL A 86 8.01 -20.68 9.28
C VAL A 86 8.95 -19.86 8.38
N SER A 87 10.20 -19.68 8.79
CA SER A 87 11.25 -19.07 7.97
C SER A 87 11.52 -19.81 6.66
N ASP A 88 11.22 -21.11 6.59
CA ASP A 88 11.34 -21.92 5.37
C ASP A 88 10.27 -21.55 4.34
N LEU A 89 9.17 -20.93 4.77
CA LEU A 89 8.17 -20.35 3.88
C LEU A 89 8.54 -18.93 3.43
N SER A 90 9.01 -18.12 4.35
CA SER A 90 9.48 -16.77 4.05
C SER A 90 10.35 -16.30 5.20
N PRO A 91 11.59 -15.86 4.96
CA PRO A 91 12.42 -15.30 6.03
C PRO A 91 11.85 -13.99 6.60
N ALA A 92 10.84 -13.41 5.95
CA ALA A 92 10.15 -12.22 6.42
C ALA A 92 8.92 -12.52 7.29
N PHE A 93 8.57 -13.80 7.49
CA PHE A 93 7.42 -14.17 8.32
C PHE A 93 7.88 -14.47 9.75
N ALA A 94 7.12 -14.01 10.73
CA ALA A 94 7.37 -14.18 12.15
C ALA A 94 6.13 -14.81 12.81
N GLY A 95 6.26 -16.06 13.26
CA GLY A 95 5.16 -16.72 13.98
C GLY A 95 3.95 -17.05 13.10
N ASN A 96 2.77 -16.59 13.52
CA ASN A 96 1.52 -16.80 12.80
C ASN A 96 1.38 -15.78 11.66
N TYR A 97 0.60 -16.11 10.63
CA TYR A 97 0.41 -15.24 9.47
C TYR A 97 -0.96 -15.49 8.82
N MET A 98 -1.40 -14.58 7.96
CA MET A 98 -2.64 -14.75 7.23
C MET A 98 -2.41 -15.48 5.91
N ALA A 99 -3.18 -16.53 5.63
CA ALA A 99 -3.07 -17.29 4.39
C ALA A 99 -4.41 -17.83 3.91
N THR A 100 -4.54 -18.01 2.61
CA THR A 100 -5.71 -18.67 2.00
C THR A 100 -5.32 -19.36 0.71
N SER A 101 -6.14 -20.31 0.26
CA SER A 101 -5.99 -20.85 -1.08
C SER A 101 -7.30 -21.28 -1.71
N GLY A 102 -7.32 -21.33 -3.04
CA GLY A 102 -8.48 -21.79 -3.79
C GLY A 102 -8.66 -21.05 -5.11
N MET A 103 -9.78 -21.34 -5.76
CA MET A 103 -10.13 -20.73 -7.04
C MET A 103 -10.39 -19.23 -6.85
N ASN A 104 -9.57 -18.38 -7.47
CA ASN A 104 -9.61 -16.92 -7.34
C ASN A 104 -9.53 -16.41 -5.89
N ALA A 105 -8.90 -17.18 -4.99
CA ALA A 105 -8.75 -16.81 -3.59
C ALA A 105 -7.82 -15.59 -3.43
N TYR A 106 -8.16 -14.70 -2.51
CA TYR A 106 -7.38 -13.52 -2.15
C TYR A 106 -7.46 -13.25 -0.65
N ILE A 107 -6.47 -12.51 -0.17
CA ILE A 107 -6.53 -11.84 1.14
C ILE A 107 -6.83 -10.37 0.89
N SER A 108 -7.84 -9.85 1.57
CA SER A 108 -8.27 -8.46 1.56
C SER A 108 -7.82 -7.81 2.86
N VAL A 109 -7.26 -6.61 2.75
CA VAL A 109 -6.89 -5.75 3.87
C VAL A 109 -7.70 -4.47 3.77
N ARG A 110 -8.40 -4.12 4.85
CA ARG A 110 -9.21 -2.92 5.02
C ARG A 110 -8.93 -2.31 6.39
N LYS A 111 -9.40 -1.09 6.66
CA LYS A 111 -9.59 -0.67 8.04
C LYS A 111 -10.95 -1.12 8.56
N ALA A 112 -11.00 -1.56 9.80
CA ALA A 112 -12.21 -2.06 10.43
C ALA A 112 -13.29 -0.97 10.63
N ASP A 113 -12.87 0.30 10.68
CA ASP A 113 -13.76 1.46 10.72
C ASP A 113 -14.29 1.90 9.34
N GLY A 114 -13.85 1.25 8.27
CA GLY A 114 -14.22 1.56 6.89
C GLY A 114 -13.56 2.82 6.32
N ALA A 115 -12.57 3.41 7.00
CA ALA A 115 -11.88 4.57 6.46
C ALA A 115 -10.77 4.18 5.46
N ASP A 116 -10.35 5.15 4.66
CA ASP A 116 -9.29 4.96 3.66
C ASP A 116 -7.90 4.90 4.30
N PHE A 117 -6.99 4.24 3.60
CA PHE A 117 -5.56 4.36 3.83
C PHE A 117 -4.83 4.64 2.53
N TYR A 118 -3.66 5.26 2.66
CA TYR A 118 -2.93 5.79 1.50
C TYR A 118 -1.73 4.92 1.15
N ARG A 119 -1.26 4.15 2.12
CA ARG A 119 -0.06 3.35 2.02
C ARG A 119 -0.20 2.08 2.81
N ILE A 120 0.31 0.99 2.25
CA ILE A 120 0.40 -0.30 2.91
C ILE A 120 1.73 -0.96 2.57
N GLU A 121 2.30 -1.66 3.54
CA GLU A 121 3.38 -2.63 3.35
C GLU A 121 2.98 -3.95 4.00
N PHE A 122 3.42 -5.07 3.42
CA PHE A 122 3.35 -6.37 4.05
C PHE A 122 4.41 -7.31 3.49
N ALA A 123 4.88 -8.25 4.32
CA ALA A 123 5.66 -9.37 3.85
C ALA A 123 4.78 -10.24 2.95
N ALA A 124 5.16 -10.37 1.67
CA ALA A 124 4.37 -11.10 0.69
C ALA A 124 4.80 -12.57 0.65
N GLY A 125 3.84 -13.48 0.84
CA GLY A 125 4.02 -14.92 0.80
C GLY A 125 3.19 -15.60 -0.28
N SER A 126 3.62 -16.80 -0.64
CA SER A 126 3.01 -17.61 -1.68
C SER A 126 3.04 -19.08 -1.28
N GLY A 127 1.94 -19.78 -1.58
CA GLY A 127 1.86 -21.24 -1.56
C GLY A 127 2.60 -21.91 -2.72
N TYR A 128 3.42 -21.19 -3.48
CA TYR A 128 4.25 -21.75 -4.53
C TYR A 128 5.72 -21.54 -4.23
N GLN A 129 6.60 -22.30 -4.91
CA GLN A 129 8.04 -22.15 -4.77
C GLN A 129 8.52 -20.74 -5.17
N ALA A 130 7.87 -20.14 -6.17
CA ALA A 130 8.11 -18.77 -6.59
C ALA A 130 7.10 -17.81 -5.96
N LEU A 131 7.57 -16.59 -5.63
CA LEU A 131 6.71 -15.49 -5.23
C LEU A 131 6.31 -14.70 -6.48
N ASN A 132 5.20 -15.13 -7.09
CA ASN A 132 4.53 -14.36 -8.12
C ASN A 132 3.22 -13.82 -7.54
N GLY A 133 3.12 -12.50 -7.41
CA GLY A 133 1.97 -11.85 -6.79
C GLY A 133 1.20 -10.98 -7.76
N TYR A 134 -0.08 -10.81 -7.48
CA TYR A 134 -0.93 -9.80 -8.07
C TYR A 134 -1.62 -9.04 -6.94
N TRP A 135 -1.71 -7.73 -7.08
CA TRP A 135 -2.47 -6.88 -6.18
C TRP A 135 -3.49 -6.06 -6.95
N ALA A 136 -4.55 -5.68 -6.26
CA ALA A 136 -5.52 -4.70 -6.72
C ALA A 136 -5.98 -3.85 -5.54
N THR A 137 -6.08 -2.55 -5.76
CA THR A 137 -6.62 -1.59 -4.80
C THR A 137 -8.02 -1.18 -5.22
N TYR A 138 -8.89 -0.91 -4.23
CA TYR A 138 -10.26 -0.48 -4.45
C TYR A 138 -10.59 0.74 -3.60
N ASP A 139 -11.64 1.45 -4.02
CA ASP A 139 -12.28 2.56 -3.32
C ASP A 139 -13.78 2.41 -3.56
N ASP A 140 -14.55 2.18 -2.49
CA ASP A 140 -15.99 1.89 -2.54
C ASP A 140 -16.34 0.76 -3.55
N GLY A 141 -15.47 -0.26 -3.60
CA GLY A 141 -15.60 -1.40 -4.51
C GLY A 141 -15.24 -1.13 -5.97
N LEU A 142 -14.83 0.10 -6.34
CA LEU A 142 -14.27 0.42 -7.65
C LEU A 142 -12.76 0.22 -7.64
N ARG A 143 -12.22 -0.49 -8.64
CA ARG A 143 -10.77 -0.75 -8.70
C ARG A 143 -10.00 0.52 -9.08
N THR A 144 -9.12 0.99 -8.20
CA THR A 144 -8.27 2.17 -8.40
C THR A 144 -6.91 1.82 -9.02
N GLY A 145 -6.42 0.60 -8.80
CA GLY A 145 -5.12 0.15 -9.33
C GLY A 145 -4.97 -1.36 -9.32
N SER A 146 -3.98 -1.85 -10.08
CA SER A 146 -3.52 -3.24 -9.99
C SER A 146 -2.15 -3.45 -10.62
N GLY A 147 -1.43 -4.48 -10.19
CA GLY A 147 -0.13 -4.83 -10.74
C GLY A 147 0.26 -6.29 -10.47
N ASN A 148 1.19 -6.81 -11.28
CA ASN A 148 1.83 -8.11 -11.08
C ASN A 148 3.29 -7.91 -10.68
N PHE A 149 3.85 -8.88 -9.96
CA PHE A 149 5.28 -8.92 -9.66
C PHE A 149 5.79 -10.36 -9.53
N SER A 150 7.10 -10.52 -9.76
CA SER A 150 7.85 -11.74 -9.50
C SER A 150 9.11 -11.38 -8.74
N MET A 151 9.24 -11.86 -7.51
CA MET A 151 10.32 -11.50 -6.60
C MET A 151 10.84 -12.74 -5.85
N ALA A 152 11.93 -12.58 -5.12
CA ALA A 152 12.39 -13.62 -4.18
C ALA A 152 11.45 -13.71 -2.98
N ARG A 153 11.32 -14.90 -2.37
CA ARG A 153 10.59 -15.10 -1.12
C ARG A 153 11.19 -14.21 -0.02
N GLY A 154 10.36 -13.72 0.90
CA GLY A 154 10.78 -12.73 1.91
C GLY A 154 10.72 -11.29 1.43
N THR A 155 10.21 -11.02 0.22
CA THR A 155 10.03 -9.65 -0.24
C THR A 155 8.85 -8.98 0.47
N VAL A 156 9.06 -7.75 0.94
CA VAL A 156 8.00 -6.86 1.39
C VAL A 156 7.44 -6.10 0.19
N LEU A 157 6.14 -6.19 -0.04
CA LEU A 157 5.43 -5.40 -1.03
C LEU A 157 4.93 -4.11 -0.39
N GLY A 158 5.25 -2.96 -0.99
CA GLY A 158 4.69 -1.67 -0.65
C GLY A 158 3.76 -1.15 -1.75
N LEU A 159 2.63 -0.56 -1.36
CA LEU A 159 1.71 0.14 -2.25
C LEU A 159 1.41 1.52 -1.66
N GLY A 160 1.37 2.54 -2.51
CA GLY A 160 1.00 3.89 -2.09
C GLY A 160 0.20 4.63 -3.17
N ASP A 161 -0.85 5.32 -2.76
CA ASP A 161 -1.66 6.18 -3.62
C ASP A 161 -1.95 7.51 -2.89
N GLY A 162 -1.84 8.62 -3.63
CA GLY A 162 -2.19 9.94 -3.10
C GLY A 162 -3.69 10.16 -2.96
N ALA A 163 -4.51 9.42 -3.72
CA ALA A 163 -5.97 9.43 -3.59
C ALA A 163 -6.45 8.57 -2.40
N GLY A 164 -5.69 7.54 -2.04
CA GLY A 164 -6.10 6.55 -1.04
C GLY A 164 -6.85 5.36 -1.66
N PHE A 165 -7.12 4.38 -0.82
CA PHE A 165 -7.95 3.21 -1.11
C PHE A 165 -8.54 2.66 0.20
N ASP A 166 -9.71 2.03 0.11
CA ASP A 166 -10.41 1.40 1.26
C ASP A 166 -10.07 -0.09 1.40
N GLU A 167 -9.61 -0.72 0.31
CA GLU A 167 -9.30 -2.14 0.24
C GLU A 167 -8.08 -2.44 -0.63
N VAL A 168 -7.22 -3.33 -0.14
CA VAL A 168 -6.17 -3.98 -0.94
C VAL A 168 -6.43 -5.47 -0.98
N ARG A 169 -6.46 -6.05 -2.19
CA ARG A 169 -6.54 -7.49 -2.41
C ARG A 169 -5.22 -8.03 -2.91
N TYR A 170 -4.72 -9.07 -2.26
CA TYR A 170 -3.50 -9.78 -2.62
C TYR A 170 -3.79 -11.22 -3.07
N PHE A 171 -3.13 -11.61 -4.16
CA PHE A 171 -3.20 -12.92 -4.79
C PHE A 171 -1.78 -13.42 -5.05
N ALA A 172 -1.58 -14.75 -5.06
CA ALA A 172 -0.31 -15.35 -5.42
C ALA A 172 -0.51 -16.56 -6.33
N PHE A 173 0.33 -16.67 -7.37
CA PHE A 173 0.19 -17.64 -8.45
C PHE A 173 1.47 -18.44 -8.67
N SER A 174 1.34 -19.58 -9.35
CA SER A 174 2.48 -20.42 -9.75
C SER A 174 3.33 -19.80 -10.85
N ALA A 175 2.82 -18.78 -11.56
CA ALA A 175 3.49 -18.12 -12.68
C ALA A 175 3.46 -16.58 -12.54
N PRO A 176 4.37 -15.84 -13.23
CA PRO A 176 4.53 -14.38 -13.12
C PRO A 176 3.31 -13.51 -13.45
N ASN A 177 2.35 -14.02 -14.21
CA ASN A 177 1.20 -13.25 -14.67
C ASN A 177 -0.05 -13.67 -13.92
N ARG A 178 -0.96 -12.72 -13.67
CA ARG A 178 -2.32 -13.04 -13.22
C ARG A 178 -2.92 -14.11 -14.09
N GLN A 179 -3.35 -15.19 -13.46
CA GLN A 179 -4.07 -16.27 -14.10
C GLN A 179 -5.47 -16.36 -13.51
N ALA A 180 -6.44 -16.73 -14.34
CA ALA A 180 -7.67 -17.30 -13.82
C ALA A 180 -7.31 -18.68 -13.27
N GLY A 181 -7.71 -18.99 -12.05
CA GLY A 181 -7.35 -20.28 -11.47
C GLY A 181 -7.08 -20.25 -9.98
N TYR A 182 -6.31 -21.24 -9.55
CA TYR A 182 -5.90 -21.41 -8.16
C TYR A 182 -4.95 -20.28 -7.74
N SER A 183 -5.22 -19.69 -6.59
CA SER A 183 -4.42 -18.66 -5.95
C SER A 183 -4.13 -19.12 -4.52
N ALA A 184 -2.91 -18.86 -4.03
CA ALA A 184 -2.49 -19.25 -2.69
C ALA A 184 -1.65 -18.15 -1.99
N PRO A 185 -2.22 -16.96 -1.74
CA PRO A 185 -1.51 -15.86 -1.10
C PRO A 185 -1.34 -16.10 0.39
N ALA A 186 -0.24 -15.56 0.92
CA ALA A 186 -0.04 -15.36 2.35
C ALA A 186 0.52 -13.96 2.61
N LEU A 187 0.24 -13.38 3.76
CA LEU A 187 0.79 -12.11 4.18
C LEU A 187 1.12 -12.11 5.67
N ASP A 188 2.11 -11.32 6.02
CA ASP A 188 2.57 -11.11 7.40
C ASP A 188 3.10 -9.67 7.54
N GLU A 189 3.35 -9.22 8.78
CA GLU A 189 3.99 -7.93 9.10
C GLU A 189 3.36 -6.75 8.36
N VAL A 190 2.04 -6.63 8.44
CA VAL A 190 1.29 -5.59 7.73
C VAL A 190 1.46 -4.26 8.44
N ARG A 191 1.74 -3.21 7.67
CA ARG A 191 1.86 -1.84 8.16
C ARG A 191 1.07 -0.94 7.24
N VAL A 192 0.23 -0.08 7.79
CA VAL A 192 -0.54 0.93 7.05
C VAL A 192 -0.12 2.32 7.49
N GLY A 193 -0.11 3.28 6.57
CA GLY A 193 0.31 4.66 6.83
C GLY A 193 -0.58 5.72 6.20
N LEU A 194 -0.42 6.93 6.73
CA LEU A 194 -1.03 8.16 6.20
C LEU A 194 -0.29 8.63 4.94
N PRO A 195 -0.92 9.52 4.13
CA PRO A 195 -0.20 10.12 3.02
C PRO A 195 0.98 10.90 3.60
N GLU A 196 2.12 10.92 2.89
CA GLU A 196 3.23 11.77 3.31
C GLU A 196 2.70 13.20 3.49
N PRO A 197 2.96 13.84 4.63
CA PRO A 197 2.54 15.22 4.80
C PRO A 197 3.16 16.04 3.66
N ALA A 198 2.38 16.94 3.06
CA ALA A 198 2.80 17.79 1.93
C ALA A 198 4.01 18.71 2.22
N SER A 199 4.67 18.52 3.37
CA SER A 199 5.85 19.21 3.86
C SER A 199 6.97 19.35 2.82
N PRO A 200 7.35 18.34 2.02
CA PRO A 200 8.39 18.53 1.01
C PRO A 200 7.98 19.50 -0.10
N ALA A 201 6.72 19.40 -0.55
CA ALA A 201 6.16 20.29 -1.57
C ALA A 201 6.01 21.73 -1.05
N LEU A 202 5.56 21.89 0.19
CA LEU A 202 5.51 23.19 0.89
C LEU A 202 6.90 23.80 1.06
N CYS A 203 7.90 23.01 1.45
CA CYS A 203 9.30 23.43 1.54
C CYS A 203 9.84 23.87 0.16
N ALA A 204 9.59 23.10 -0.90
CA ALA A 204 9.99 23.45 -2.25
C ALA A 204 9.31 24.73 -2.74
N ALA A 205 8.01 24.91 -2.47
CA ALA A 205 7.26 26.11 -2.80
C ALA A 205 7.80 27.34 -2.03
N ALA A 206 8.10 27.19 -0.74
CA ALA A 206 8.69 28.24 0.09
C ALA A 206 10.07 28.67 -0.44
N LEU A 207 10.93 27.71 -0.79
CA LEU A 207 12.25 27.96 -1.36
C LEU A 207 12.16 28.67 -2.72
N MET A 208 11.26 28.24 -3.61
CA MET A 208 11.01 28.92 -4.89
C MET A 208 10.48 30.35 -4.68
N GLY A 209 9.55 30.55 -3.74
CA GLY A 209 9.05 31.87 -3.37
C GLY A 209 10.17 32.82 -2.89
N MET A 210 11.06 32.33 -2.04
CA MET A 210 12.23 33.09 -1.58
C MET A 210 13.21 33.42 -2.71
N ALA A 211 13.45 32.50 -3.64
CA ALA A 211 14.32 32.73 -4.80
C ALA A 211 13.78 33.84 -5.73
N VAL A 212 12.47 33.88 -5.97
CA VAL A 212 11.81 34.93 -6.77
C VAL A 212 11.90 36.30 -6.07
N LEU A 213 11.68 36.35 -4.75
CA LEU A 213 11.78 37.58 -3.97
C LEU A 213 13.22 38.15 -3.98
N ARG A 214 14.23 37.29 -3.86
CA ARG A 214 15.65 37.71 -3.97
C ARG A 214 16.00 38.27 -5.34
N ARG A 215 15.50 37.67 -6.43
CA ARG A 215 15.72 38.17 -7.80
C ARG A 215 15.08 39.53 -8.06
N ARG A 216 13.93 39.82 -7.44
CA ARG A 216 13.27 41.14 -7.54
C ARG A 216 14.04 42.22 -6.79
N LYS A 217 14.56 41.95 -5.59
CA LYS A 217 15.37 42.93 -4.84
C LYS A 217 16.64 43.37 -5.59
N ARG A 218 17.31 42.46 -6.32
CA ARG A 218 18.52 42.78 -7.10
C ARG A 218 18.25 43.60 -8.38
N LYS A 219 17.01 43.70 -8.86
CA LYS A 219 16.66 44.50 -10.04
C LYS A 219 16.37 45.98 -9.72
N TYR A 220 16.28 46.34 -8.44
CA TYR A 220 15.95 47.69 -7.98
C TYR A 220 17.02 48.27 -7.03
N ALA A 221 18.18 47.62 -6.93
CA ALA A 221 19.40 48.13 -6.32
C ALA A 221 20.42 48.33 -7.44
#